data_AF-A0A967IV28-F1
#
_entry.id   AF-A0A967IV28-F1
#
_cell.length_a   1.000
_cell.length_b   1.000
_cell.length_c   1.000
_cell.angle_alpha   90.00
_cell.angle_beta   90.00
_cell.angle_gamma   90.00
#
_symmetry.space_group_name_H-M   'P 1'
#
loop_
_entity.id
_entity.type
_entity.pdbx_description
1 polymer ?
#
loop_
_entity_poly.entity_id
_entity_poly.type
_entity_poly.pdbx_seq_one_letter_code
_entity_poly.pdbx_strand_id
1 'polypeptide(L)' 'GERRVAVTWVQSLVRDPARRELLYELDLARERLLRERPDAEETRRVDNTYVNLVRMWAEL' A
#
# COMPACT_ATOMS: atom_id res chain seq x y z
N GLY A 1 -11.31 9.24 -37.15
CA GLY A 1 -10.99 9.93 -35.89
C GLY A 1 -9.72 9.36 -35.31
N GLU A 2 -8.97 10.11 -34.51
CA GLU A 2 -7.73 9.64 -33.88
C GLU A 2 -7.87 9.49 -32.37
N ARG A 3 -7.09 8.57 -31.78
CA ARG A 3 -7.02 8.37 -30.32
C ARG A 3 -5.62 8.70 -29.81
N ARG A 4 -5.45 9.90 -29.24
CA ARG A 4 -4.21 10.31 -28.58
C ARG A 4 -4.11 9.64 -27.22
N VAL A 5 -2.99 8.98 -26.93
CA VAL A 5 -2.71 8.38 -25.62
C VAL A 5 -1.24 8.58 -25.25
N ALA A 6 -0.97 8.62 -23.94
CA ALA A 6 0.37 8.49 -23.38
C ALA A 6 0.45 7.14 -22.67
N VAL A 7 1.46 6.34 -23.00
CA VAL A 7 1.74 5.05 -22.38
C VAL A 7 3.11 5.13 -21.71
N THR A 8 3.18 4.67 -20.48
CA THR A 8 4.41 4.62 -19.70
C THR A 8 4.40 3.39 -18.80
N TRP A 9 5.53 3.13 -18.15
CA TRP A 9 5.69 2.07 -17.18
C TRP A 9 6.35 2.62 -15.92
N VAL A 10 6.04 1.98 -14.79
CA VAL A 10 6.69 2.24 -13.51
C VAL A 10 7.04 0.90 -12.89
N GLN A 11 8.18 0.84 -12.22
CA GLN A 11 8.58 -0.33 -11.44
C GLN A 11 8.06 -0.16 -10.01
N SER A 12 7.39 -1.19 -9.49
CA SER A 12 7.00 -1.21 -8.08
C SER A 12 8.17 -1.64 -7.21
N LEU A 13 8.25 -1.09 -6.00
CA LEU A 13 9.12 -1.58 -4.92
C LEU A 13 8.79 -3.01 -4.51
N VAL A 14 7.54 -3.46 -4.69
CA VAL A 14 7.11 -4.82 -4.35
C VAL A 14 6.87 -5.58 -5.66
N ARG A 15 7.75 -6.52 -5.98
CA ARG A 15 7.74 -7.24 -7.26
C ARG A 15 6.51 -8.13 -7.45
N ASP A 16 6.15 -8.89 -6.41
CA ASP A 16 5.04 -9.84 -6.43
C ASP A 16 3.68 -9.11 -6.47
N PRO A 17 2.84 -9.31 -7.51
CA PRO A 17 1.55 -8.65 -7.63
C PRO A 17 0.58 -9.00 -6.49
N ALA A 18 0.57 -10.24 -6.01
CA ALA A 18 -0.35 -10.64 -4.94
C ALA A 18 0.01 -9.93 -3.62
N ARG A 19 1.31 -9.75 -3.36
CA ARG A 19 1.79 -8.98 -2.20
C ARG A 19 1.42 -7.51 -2.29
N ARG A 20 1.51 -6.91 -3.49
CA ARG A 20 1.06 -5.52 -3.70
C ARG A 20 -0.42 -5.34 -3.44
N GLU A 21 -1.24 -6.26 -3.94
CA GLU A 21 -2.68 -6.21 -3.75
C GLU A 21 -3.04 -6.31 -2.26
N LEU A 22 -2.40 -7.23 -1.53
CA LEU A 22 -2.57 -7.34 -0.08
C LEU A 22 -2.14 -6.07 0.67
N LEU A 23 -1.02 -5.45 0.29
CA LEU A 23 -0.58 -4.18 0.88
C LEU A 23 -1.56 -3.04 0.58
N TYR A 24 -2.12 -2.99 -0.64
CA TYR A 24 -3.11 -1.99 -1.01
C TYR A 24 -4.38 -2.10 -0.17
N GLU A 25 -4.94 -3.30 -0.03
CA GLU A 25 -6.13 -3.53 0.80
C GLU A 25 -5.87 -3.21 2.28
N LEU A 26 -4.69 -3.59 2.80
CA LEU A 26 -4.30 -3.26 4.16
C LEU A 26 -4.15 -1.73 4.36
N ASP A 27 -3.62 -1.02 3.37
CA ASP A 27 -3.47 0.43 3.44
C ASP A 27 -4.82 1.15 3.47
N LEU A 28 -5.82 0.70 2.68
CA LEU A 28 -7.18 1.26 2.74
C LEU A 28 -7.79 1.13 4.15
N ALA A 29 -7.63 -0.03 4.79
CA ALA A 29 -8.08 -0.24 6.17
C ALA A 29 -7.28 0.61 7.17
N ARG A 30 -5.96 0.69 7.01
CA ARG A 30 -5.04 1.49 7.83
C ARG A 30 -5.37 2.97 7.75
N GLU A 31 -5.59 3.53 6.55
CA GLU A 31 -5.94 4.93 6.35
C GLU A 31 -7.26 5.28 7.03
N ARG A 32 -8.25 4.38 6.95
CA ARG A 32 -9.51 4.57 7.67
C ARG A 32 -9.29 4.63 9.18
N LEU A 33 -8.50 3.72 9.73
CA LEU A 33 -8.18 3.70 11.16
C LEU A 33 -7.42 4.96 11.61
N LEU A 34 -6.43 5.40 10.82
CA LEU A 34 -5.68 6.64 11.08
C LEU A 34 -6.57 7.87 11.06
N ARG A 35 -7.61 7.89 10.22
CA ARG A 35 -8.56 9.00 10.14
C ARG A 35 -9.59 9.00 11.28
N GLU A 36 -10.16 7.85 11.58
CA GLU A 36 -11.29 7.75 12.53
C GLU A 36 -10.81 7.62 13.99
N ARG A 37 -9.70 6.91 14.23
CA ARG A 37 -9.19 6.57 15.56
C ARG A 37 -7.65 6.62 15.61
N PRO A 38 -7.02 7.79 15.38
CA PRO A 38 -5.56 7.91 15.28
C PRO A 38 -4.81 7.43 16.53
N ASP A 39 -5.37 7.68 17.72
CA ASP A 39 -4.71 7.38 19.00
C ASP A 39 -5.02 5.98 19.54
N ALA A 40 -5.84 5.19 18.83
CA ALA A 40 -6.17 3.83 19.26
C ALA A 40 -4.97 2.89 19.11
N GLU A 41 -4.79 1.99 20.07
CA GLU A 41 -3.67 1.06 20.07
C GLU A 41 -3.71 0.12 18.85
N GLU A 42 -4.90 -0.29 18.43
CA GLU A 42 -5.11 -1.12 17.25
C GLU A 42 -4.69 -0.42 15.97
N THR A 43 -4.97 0.89 15.85
CA THR A 43 -4.51 1.71 14.72
C THR A 43 -2.99 1.70 14.64
N ARG A 44 -2.31 1.91 15.77
CA ARG A 44 -0.85 1.83 15.86
C ARG A 44 -0.33 0.43 15.50
N ARG A 45 -1.01 -0.64 15.91
CA ARG A 45 -0.60 -2.01 15.56
C ARG A 45 -0.73 -2.27 14.07
N VAL A 46 -1.83 -1.87 13.44
CA VAL A 46 -2.07 -2.01 11.99
C VAL A 46 -1.04 -1.20 11.20
N ASP A 47 -0.78 0.04 11.62
CA ASP A 47 0.24 0.91 11.01
C ASP A 47 1.63 0.25 11.02
N ASN A 48 2.05 -0.26 12.18
CA ASN A 48 3.34 -0.95 12.31
C ASN A 48 3.41 -2.21 11.44
N THR A 49 2.34 -3.00 11.38
CA THR A 49 2.29 -4.20 10.52
C THR A 49 2.43 -3.82 9.05
N TYR A 50 1.74 -2.78 8.58
CA TYR A 50 1.88 -2.30 7.21
C TYR A 50 3.32 -1.90 6.88
N VAL A 51 3.94 -1.06 7.73
CA VAL A 51 5.33 -0.62 7.55
C VAL A 51 6.30 -1.80 7.52
N ASN A 52 6.11 -2.79 8.39
CA ASN A 52 6.95 -3.99 8.42
C ASN A 52 6.79 -4.84 7.15
N LEU A 53 5.56 -5.05 6.67
CA LEU A 53 5.33 -5.80 5.44
C LEU A 53 5.94 -5.11 4.21
N VAL A 54 5.83 -3.78 4.13
CA VAL A 54 6.50 -2.99 3.08
C VAL A 54 8.02 -3.21 3.13
N ARG A 55 8.64 -3.12 4.32
CA ARG A 55 10.08 -3.37 4.48
C ARG A 55 10.50 -4.78 4.10
N MET A 56 9.68 -5.78 4.43
CA MET A 56 9.96 -7.19 4.15
C MET A 56 9.84 -7.54 2.67
N TRP A 57 8.96 -6.85 1.93
CA TRP A 57 8.66 -7.18 0.53
C TRP A 57 9.24 -6.18 -0.48
N ALA A 58 9.82 -5.07 -0.01
CA ALA A 58 10.50 -4.13 -0.88
C ALA A 58 11.79 -4.73 -1.43
N GLU A 59 11.98 -4.58 -2.74
CA GLU A 59 13.21 -4.84 -3.48
C GLU A 59 13.77 -3.47 -3.92
N LEU A 60 14.86 -3.03 -3.28
CA LEU A 60 15.61 -1.80 -3.61
C LEU A 60 16.76 -2.10 -4.60
#